data_AF-A0A7S3RMD4-F1
#
_entry.id   AF-A0A7S3RMD4-F1
#
_cell.length_a   1.000
_cell.length_b   1.000
_cell.length_c   1.000
_cell.angle_alpha   90.00
_cell.angle_beta   90.00
_cell.angle_gamma   90.00
#
_symmetry.space_group_name_H-M   'P 1'
#
loop_
_entity.id
_entity.type
_entity.pdbx_description
1 polymer ?
#
loop_
_entity_poly.entity_id
_entity_poly.type
_entity_poly.pdbx_seq_one_letter_code
_entity_poly.pdbx_strand_id
1 'polypeptide(L)'
;NTEMIPAISPIVFKLLTHSQEVVRKKAVVSVCKFFKIVPDTVLDNKDTIRMVLCDPDPSVMGASLHVLFEMAKANPGGCKDLVPSFVNILKQITEHKLPRDFDYHRMPAPWLQVK
;
A
#
# COMPACT_ATOMS: atom_id res chain seq x y z
N ASN A 1 13.62 -1.17 -17.95
CA ASN A 1 14.23 0.18 -17.91
C ASN A 1 14.38 0.66 -16.48
N THR A 2 15.52 0.35 -15.87
CA THR A 2 15.97 0.86 -14.57
C THR A 2 16.28 2.35 -14.62
N GLU A 3 16.80 2.84 -15.75
CA GLU A 3 17.26 4.23 -15.93
C GLU A 3 16.15 5.30 -15.88
N MET A 4 14.92 4.95 -16.29
CA MET A 4 13.81 5.91 -16.29
C MET A 4 13.14 6.05 -14.92
N ILE A 5 13.29 5.07 -14.03
CA ILE A 5 12.57 5.01 -12.75
C ILE A 5 12.87 6.22 -11.86
N PRO A 6 14.13 6.65 -11.66
CA PRO A 6 14.42 7.84 -10.85
C PRO A 6 13.78 9.12 -11.40
N ALA A 7 13.70 9.27 -12.73
CA ALA A 7 13.11 10.45 -13.36
C ALA A 7 11.59 10.50 -13.24
N ILE A 8 10.91 9.34 -13.35
CA ILE A 8 9.44 9.27 -13.24
C ILE A 8 8.94 9.15 -11.80
N SER A 9 9.80 8.69 -10.88
CA SER A 9 9.44 8.45 -9.48
C SER A 9 8.78 9.66 -8.82
N PRO A 10 9.32 10.89 -8.88
CA PRO A 10 8.69 12.07 -8.27
C PRO A 10 7.28 12.33 -8.77
N ILE A 11 7.02 12.07 -10.06
CA ILE A 11 5.70 12.23 -10.68
C ILE A 11 4.72 11.21 -10.07
N VAL A 12 5.14 9.96 -9.95
CA VAL A 12 4.31 8.89 -9.35
C VAL A 12 4.04 9.14 -7.88
N PHE A 13 5.06 9.58 -7.11
CA PHE A 13 4.88 9.93 -5.69
C PHE A 13 3.89 11.09 -5.50
N LYS A 14 3.91 12.09 -6.39
CA LYS A 14 2.90 13.16 -6.40
C LYS A 14 1.48 12.64 -6.65
N LEU A 15 1.31 11.57 -7.44
CA LEU A 15 0.01 10.96 -7.72
C LEU A 15 -0.56 10.16 -6.53
N LEU A 16 0.23 9.88 -5.49
CA LEU A 16 -0.25 9.21 -4.28
C LEU A 16 -1.26 10.05 -3.48
N THR A 17 -1.32 11.36 -3.70
CA THR A 17 -2.29 12.27 -3.05
C THR A 17 -3.35 12.81 -4.01
N HIS A 18 -3.51 12.17 -5.17
CA HIS A 18 -4.49 12.58 -6.18
C HIS A 18 -5.93 12.44 -5.65
N SER A 19 -6.83 13.32 -6.10
CA SER A 19 -8.23 13.33 -5.65
C SER A 19 -8.97 12.02 -5.94
N GLN A 20 -8.73 11.43 -7.11
CA GLN A 20 -9.30 10.14 -7.52
C GLN A 20 -8.52 8.95 -6.93
N GLU A 21 -9.23 8.06 -6.23
CA GLU A 21 -8.73 6.84 -5.60
C GLU A 21 -8.14 5.85 -6.61
N VAL A 22 -8.73 5.75 -7.81
CA VAL A 22 -8.19 4.88 -8.88
C VAL A 22 -6.79 5.31 -9.31
N VAL A 23 -6.52 6.62 -9.32
CA VAL A 23 -5.19 7.16 -9.65
C VAL A 23 -4.21 6.87 -8.52
N ARG A 24 -4.61 7.11 -7.26
CA ARG A 24 -3.78 6.79 -6.08
C ARG A 24 -3.44 5.30 -6.06
N LYS A 25 -4.41 4.41 -6.25
CA LYS A 25 -4.20 2.95 -6.30
C LYS A 25 -3.19 2.56 -7.36
N LYS A 26 -3.32 3.10 -8.58
CA LYS A 26 -2.35 2.83 -9.67
C LYS A 26 -0.95 3.34 -9.31
N ALA A 27 -0.84 4.52 -8.71
CA ALA A 27 0.44 5.05 -8.24
C ALA A 27 1.08 4.14 -7.18
N VAL A 28 0.31 3.61 -6.22
CA VAL A 28 0.81 2.65 -5.22
C VAL A 28 1.33 1.36 -5.86
N VAL A 29 0.59 0.81 -6.83
CA VAL A 29 1.04 -0.38 -7.57
C VAL A 29 2.33 -0.08 -8.35
N SER A 30 2.45 1.10 -8.95
CA SER A 30 3.70 1.55 -9.60
C SER A 30 4.85 1.66 -8.61
N VAL A 31 4.63 2.24 -7.42
CA VAL A 31 5.64 2.32 -6.35
C VAL A 31 6.09 0.93 -5.90
N CYS A 32 5.16 -0.02 -5.76
CA CYS A 32 5.50 -1.42 -5.47
C CYS A 32 6.40 -2.02 -6.56
N LYS A 33 6.12 -1.72 -7.84
CA LYS A 33 6.98 -2.16 -8.94
C LYS A 33 8.36 -1.48 -8.92
N PHE A 34 8.43 -0.21 -8.56
CA PHE A 34 9.69 0.51 -8.40
C PHE A 34 10.52 -0.09 -7.28
N PHE A 35 9.91 -0.44 -6.14
CA PHE A 35 10.62 -1.07 -5.03
C PHE A 35 11.31 -2.38 -5.46
N LYS A 36 10.69 -3.15 -6.35
CA LYS A 36 11.24 -4.41 -6.87
C LYS A 36 12.36 -4.23 -7.89
N ILE A 37 12.54 -3.03 -8.45
CA ILE A 37 13.55 -2.77 -9.51
C ILE A 37 14.66 -1.85 -8.98
N VAL A 38 14.31 -0.75 -8.30
CA VAL A 38 15.21 0.24 -7.70
C VAL A 38 14.71 0.55 -6.28
N PRO A 39 15.01 -0.29 -5.27
CA PRO A 39 14.50 -0.13 -3.91
C PRO A 39 14.86 1.23 -3.29
N ASP A 40 16.08 1.71 -3.52
CA ASP A 40 16.63 2.92 -2.89
C ASP A 40 15.75 4.15 -3.13
N THR A 41 15.29 4.35 -4.38
CA THR A 41 14.39 5.45 -4.75
C THR A 41 13.08 5.46 -3.95
N VAL A 42 12.60 4.28 -3.57
CA VAL A 42 11.36 4.11 -2.81
C VAL A 42 11.62 4.27 -1.31
N LEU A 43 12.76 3.77 -0.82
CA LEU A 43 13.16 3.89 0.58
C LEU A 43 13.40 5.34 1.00
N ASP A 44 13.87 6.20 0.10
CA ASP A 44 13.98 7.65 0.32
C ASP A 44 12.63 8.31 0.66
N ASN A 45 11.52 7.70 0.25
CA ASN A 45 10.15 8.20 0.44
C ASN A 45 9.31 7.26 1.32
N LYS A 46 9.96 6.49 2.21
CA LYS A 46 9.29 5.49 3.07
C LYS A 46 8.11 6.05 3.86
N ASP A 47 8.18 7.29 4.34
CA ASP A 47 7.14 7.88 5.19
C ASP A 47 5.86 8.15 4.38
N THR A 48 6.00 8.56 3.12
CA THR A 48 4.87 8.72 2.20
C THR A 48 4.16 7.38 1.98
N ILE A 49 4.91 6.28 1.82
CA ILE A 49 4.35 4.94 1.61
C ILE A 49 3.58 4.47 2.85
N ARG A 50 4.11 4.77 4.04
CA ARG A 50 3.45 4.45 5.31
C ARG A 50 2.15 5.23 5.48
N MET A 51 2.10 6.49 5.03
CA MET A 51 0.87 7.29 5.04
C MET A 51 -0.22 6.71 4.13
N VAL A 52 0.14 6.12 2.99
CA VAL A 52 -0.83 5.50 2.06
C VAL A 52 -1.56 4.32 2.72
N LEU A 53 -0.98 3.66 3.73
CA LEU A 53 -1.68 2.63 4.52
C LEU A 53 -2.95 3.17 5.19
N CYS A 54 -2.99 4.47 5.47
CA CYS A 54 -4.11 5.14 6.09
C CYS A 54 -5.07 5.79 5.07
N ASP A 55 -5.01 5.42 3.79
CA ASP A 55 -5.91 5.96 2.77
C ASP A 55 -7.38 5.66 3.13
N PRO A 56 -8.29 6.63 2.97
CA PRO A 56 -9.72 6.42 3.25
C PRO A 56 -10.36 5.39 2.31
N ASP A 57 -9.81 5.19 1.11
CA ASP A 57 -10.31 4.18 0.19
C ASP A 57 -9.66 2.80 0.48
N PRO A 58 -10.44 1.76 0.82
CA PRO A 58 -9.89 0.47 1.16
C PRO A 58 -9.15 -0.23 0.00
N SER A 59 -9.44 0.12 -1.25
CA SER A 59 -8.69 -0.43 -2.40
C SER A 59 -7.29 0.16 -2.50
N VAL A 60 -7.11 1.44 -2.16
CA VAL A 60 -5.78 2.09 -2.09
C VAL A 60 -5.00 1.58 -0.89
N MET A 61 -5.64 1.52 0.28
CA MET A 61 -5.05 0.96 1.50
C MET A 61 -4.62 -0.50 1.29
N GLY A 62 -5.46 -1.35 0.69
CA GLY A 62 -5.10 -2.73 0.36
C GLY A 62 -3.97 -2.85 -0.67
N ALA A 63 -3.86 -1.91 -1.62
CA ALA A 63 -2.71 -1.87 -2.54
C ALA A 63 -1.40 -1.58 -1.79
N SER A 64 -1.44 -0.74 -0.76
CA SER A 64 -0.25 -0.37 0.02
C SER A 64 0.34 -1.55 0.81
N LEU A 65 -0.49 -2.51 1.23
CA LEU A 65 -0.04 -3.72 1.93
C LEU A 65 1.02 -4.48 1.12
N HIS A 66 0.93 -4.46 -0.21
CA HIS A 66 1.87 -5.16 -1.08
C HIS A 66 3.29 -4.58 -0.99
N VAL A 67 3.44 -3.25 -1.03
CA VAL A 67 4.76 -2.62 -0.92
C VAL A 67 5.31 -2.73 0.50
N LEU A 68 4.45 -2.56 1.51
CA LEU A 68 4.85 -2.69 2.92
C LEU A 68 5.28 -4.12 3.26
N PHE A 69 4.67 -5.14 2.66
CA PHE A 69 5.10 -6.52 2.80
C PHE A 69 6.50 -6.76 2.24
N GLU A 70 6.80 -6.23 1.05
CA GLU A 70 8.14 -6.33 0.47
C GLU A 70 9.18 -5.54 1.31
N MET A 71 8.81 -4.37 1.84
CA MET A 71 9.65 -3.61 2.76
C MET A 71 9.90 -4.37 4.08
N ALA A 72 8.88 -5.02 4.63
CA ALA A 72 9.00 -5.82 5.85
C ALA A 72 9.86 -7.07 5.62
N LYS A 73 9.80 -7.69 4.44
CA LYS A 73 10.71 -8.78 4.05
C LYS A 73 12.17 -8.32 3.97
N ALA A 74 12.41 -7.12 3.41
CA ALA A 74 13.75 -6.57 3.27
C ALA A 74 14.33 -6.10 4.61
N ASN A 75 13.51 -5.45 5.45
CA ASN A 75 13.90 -4.97 6.78
C ASN A 75 12.72 -5.11 7.78
N PRO A 76 12.62 -6.25 8.48
CA PRO A 76 11.55 -6.48 9.46
C PRO A 76 11.55 -5.45 10.60
N GLY A 77 12.74 -5.01 11.02
CA GLY A 77 12.89 -4.05 12.12
C GLY A 77 12.26 -2.69 11.80
N GLY A 78 12.35 -2.24 10.55
CA GLY A 78 11.79 -0.97 10.08
C GLY A 78 10.27 -0.95 9.90
N CYS A 79 9.59 -2.07 10.08
CA CYS A 79 8.13 -2.19 9.93
C CYS A 79 7.42 -2.62 11.21
N LYS A 80 8.15 -2.86 12.32
CA LYS A 80 7.59 -3.39 13.57
C LYS A 80 6.54 -2.47 14.20
N ASP A 81 6.73 -1.16 14.05
CA ASP A 81 5.80 -0.12 14.49
C ASP A 81 4.49 -0.07 13.68
N LEU A 82 4.44 -0.70 12.50
CA LEU A 82 3.21 -0.83 11.69
C LEU A 82 2.32 -2.00 12.11
N VAL A 83 2.82 -2.92 12.95
CA VAL A 83 2.06 -4.10 13.39
C VAL A 83 0.70 -3.73 14.00
N PRO A 84 0.59 -2.73 14.90
CA PRO A 84 -0.71 -2.29 15.41
C PRO A 84 -1.66 -1.83 14.31
N SER A 85 -1.15 -1.16 13.26
CA SER A 85 -1.94 -0.70 12.12
C SER A 85 -2.47 -1.87 11.29
N PHE A 86 -1.65 -2.89 11.03
CA PHE A 86 -2.09 -4.10 10.33
C PHE A 86 -3.15 -4.87 11.13
N VAL A 87 -2.96 -5.01 12.44
CA VAL A 87 -3.96 -5.64 13.33
C VAL A 87 -5.25 -4.83 13.34
N ASN A 88 -5.19 -3.50 13.34
CA ASN A 88 -6.36 -2.64 13.29
C ASN A 88 -7.13 -2.78 11.97
N ILE A 89 -6.43 -2.85 10.83
CA ILE A 89 -7.04 -3.12 9.52
C ILE A 89 -7.74 -4.49 9.53
N LEU A 90 -7.08 -5.53 10.03
CA LEU A 90 -7.68 -6.87 10.11
C LEU A 90 -8.94 -6.86 10.99
N LYS A 91 -8.90 -6.19 12.15
CA LYS A 91 -10.08 -6.02 13.02
C LYS A 91 -11.23 -5.35 12.28
N GLN A 92 -10.97 -4.24 11.57
CA GLN A 92 -11.99 -3.55 10.79
C GLN A 92 -12.62 -4.46 9.72
N ILE A 93 -11.81 -5.31 9.07
CA ILE A 93 -12.30 -6.31 8.11
C ILE A 93 -13.21 -7.34 8.81
N THR A 94 -12.75 -7.94 9.91
CA THR A 94 -13.52 -8.97 10.64
C THR A 94 -14.81 -8.42 11.26
N GLU A 95 -14.86 -7.13 11.57
CA GLU A 95 -16.04 -6.43 12.11
C GLU A 95 -16.97 -5.89 11.00
N HIS A 96 -16.72 -6.22 9.73
CA HIS A 96 -17.48 -5.75 8.56
C HIS A 96 -17.59 -4.21 8.47
N LYS A 97 -16.51 -3.49 8.84
CA LYS A 97 -16.46 -2.02 8.76
C LYS A 97 -16.11 -1.49 7.37
N LEU A 98 -15.68 -2.37 6.46
CA LEU A 98 -15.43 -2.01 5.06
C LEU A 98 -16.74 -2.02 4.25
N PRO A 99 -16.80 -1.30 3.11
CA PRO A 99 -17.96 -1.35 2.22
C PRO A 99 -18.27 -2.79 1.76
N ARG A 100 -19.57 -3.09 1.61
CA ARG A 100 -20.04 -4.43 1.20
C ARG A 100 -19.53 -4.89 -0.16
N ASP A 101 -19.10 -3.98 -1.02
CA ASP A 101 -18.50 -4.32 -2.32
C ASP A 101 -17.18 -5.09 -2.17
N PHE A 102 -16.57 -5.08 -0.97
CA PHE A 102 -15.40 -5.89 -0.64
C PHE A 102 -15.76 -7.27 -0.08
N ASP A 103 -17.05 -7.55 0.18
CA ASP A 103 -17.49 -8.88 0.60
C ASP A 103 -17.52 -9.83 -0.59
N TYR A 104 -16.98 -11.03 -0.40
CA TYR A 104 -17.02 -12.11 -1.39
C TYR A 104 -17.68 -13.33 -0.78
N HIS A 105 -18.84 -13.74 -1.30
CA HIS A 105 -19.64 -14.84 -0.73
C HIS A 105 -19.84 -14.72 0.80
N ARG A 106 -20.17 -13.51 1.28
CA ARG A 106 -20.35 -13.16 2.72
C ARG A 106 -19.08 -13.22 3.57
N MET A 107 -17.92 -13.46 2.97
CA MET A 107 -16.63 -13.34 3.62
C MET A 107 -16.10 -11.92 3.41
N PRO A 108 -15.78 -11.17 4.48
CA PRO A 108 -15.37 -9.78 4.34
C PRO A 108 -13.95 -9.68 3.77
N ALA A 109 -13.78 -9.01 2.64
CA ALA A 109 -12.46 -8.62 2.10
C ALA A 109 -11.38 -9.74 2.12
N PRO A 110 -11.66 -10.96 1.63
CA PRO A 110 -10.75 -12.10 1.84
C PRO A 110 -9.36 -11.89 1.26
N TRP A 111 -9.26 -11.20 0.13
CA TRP A 111 -7.97 -10.90 -0.49
C TRP A 111 -7.13 -9.91 0.32
N LEU A 112 -7.75 -9.04 1.13
CA LEU A 112 -7.01 -8.17 2.05
C LEU A 112 -6.55 -8.94 3.29
N GLN A 113 -7.29 -9.97 3.73
CA GLN A 113 -6.91 -10.79 4.89
C GLN A 113 -5.69 -11.68 4.63
N VAL A 114 -5.49 -12.13 3.39
CA VAL A 114 -4.41 -13.06 3.01
C VAL A 114 -3.13 -12.37 2.52
N LYS A 115 -3.08 -11.04 2.58
CA LYS A 115 -1.90 -10.26 2.21
C LYS A 115 -1.06 -9.92 3.42
#